data_AF-A0A3C0NW45-F1
#
_entry.id   AF-A0A3C0NW45-F1
#
_cell.length_a   1.000
_cell.length_b   1.000
_cell.length_c   1.000
_cell.angle_alpha   90.00
_cell.angle_beta   90.00
_cell.angle_gamma   90.00
#
_symmetry.space_group_name_H-M   'P 1'
#
loop_
_entity.id
_entity.type
_entity.pdbx_description
1 polymer ?
#
loop_
_entity_poly.entity_id
_entity_poly.type
_entity_poly.pdbx_seq_one_letter_code
_entity_poly.pdbx_strand_id
1 'polypeptide(L)'
;HKIMSREIVRENGVMMLLGNMRAEERLAAFLLNLVQRLHARGFSKSELVLRMTREEIGSYLGMKLETVSRTFSKFSDEGIIEVKQRNVKILNPDALKTLYDPQKL
;
A
#
# COMPACT_ATOMS: atom_id res chain seq x y z
N HIS A 1 -2.58 -1.84 -24.59
CA HIS A 1 -2.42 -1.03 -23.36
C HIS A 1 -1.88 -1.90 -22.22
N LYS A 2 -0.55 -2.10 -22.14
CA LYS A 2 0.10 -3.00 -21.16
C LYS A 2 1.34 -2.35 -20.52
N ILE A 3 1.26 -1.04 -20.30
CA ILE A 3 2.38 -0.22 -19.80
C ILE A 3 1.79 0.72 -18.75
N MET A 4 1.68 0.23 -17.52
CA MET A 4 1.44 1.07 -16.34
C MET A 4 1.71 0.29 -15.05
N SER A 5 1.48 -1.03 -15.06
CA SER A 5 1.83 -1.91 -13.92
C SER A 5 3.34 -2.06 -13.72
N ARG A 6 4.17 -1.86 -14.76
CA ARG A 6 5.63 -1.95 -14.68
C ARG A 6 6.35 -0.64 -14.29
N GLU A 7 5.67 0.50 -14.36
CA GLU A 7 6.27 1.79 -13.96
C GLU A 7 6.14 2.05 -12.46
N ILE A 8 5.05 1.60 -11.83
CA ILE A 8 4.84 1.78 -10.37
C ILE A 8 5.87 0.99 -9.54
N VAL A 9 6.33 -0.15 -10.05
CA VAL A 9 7.28 -1.05 -9.38
C VAL A 9 8.71 -0.49 -9.41
N ARG A 10 8.98 0.52 -10.23
CA ARG A 10 10.33 0.96 -10.61
C ARG A 10 10.75 2.31 -10.03
N GLU A 11 10.16 2.72 -8.90
CA GLU A 11 10.66 3.87 -8.14
C GLU A 11 11.32 3.38 -6.85
N ASN A 12 12.64 3.57 -6.83
CA ASN A 12 13.61 3.09 -5.85
C ASN A 12 13.48 3.67 -4.42
N GLY A 13 12.34 4.27 -4.06
CA GLY A 13 12.14 4.96 -2.78
C GLY A 13 11.70 4.07 -1.61
N VAL A 14 10.88 3.04 -1.87
CA VAL A 14 10.29 2.23 -0.78
C VAL A 14 11.27 1.17 -0.25
N MET A 15 12.20 0.70 -1.08
CA MET A 15 13.12 -0.39 -0.72
C MET A 15 14.15 0.01 0.37
N MET A 16 14.47 1.30 0.49
CA MET A 16 15.42 1.81 1.51
C MET A 16 14.83 1.95 2.92
N LEU A 17 13.50 1.88 3.10
CA LEU A 17 12.83 2.16 4.38
C LEU A 17 12.50 0.89 5.19
N LEU A 18 12.82 -0.29 4.67
CA LEU A 18 12.32 -1.57 5.19
C LEU A 18 13.16 -2.18 6.33
N GLY A 19 14.25 -1.54 6.77
CA GLY A 19 15.16 -2.14 7.79
C GLY A 19 14.48 -2.44 9.13
N ASN A 20 13.59 -1.56 9.61
CA ASN A 20 12.97 -1.63 10.95
C ASN A 20 11.43 -1.62 10.96
N MET A 21 10.77 -1.53 9.80
CA MET A 21 9.30 -1.43 9.73
C MET A 21 8.61 -2.79 9.93
N ARG A 22 7.56 -2.80 10.75
CA ARG A 22 6.58 -3.89 10.89
C ARG A 22 5.75 -4.03 9.61
N ALA A 23 5.12 -5.19 9.43
CA ALA A 23 4.33 -5.48 8.23
C ALA A 23 3.19 -4.48 7.97
N GLU A 24 2.56 -4.00 9.03
CA GLU A 24 1.50 -2.98 8.98
C GLU A 24 2.03 -1.65 8.48
N GLU A 25 3.16 -1.19 9.02
CA GLU A 25 3.81 0.06 8.65
C GLU A 25 4.24 0.01 7.17
N ARG A 26 4.82 -1.12 6.73
CA ARG A 26 5.20 -1.34 5.32
C ARG A 26 4.00 -1.27 4.39
N LEU A 27 2.90 -1.93 4.74
CA LEU A 27 1.71 -1.93 3.90
C LEU A 27 1.03 -0.56 3.88
N ALA A 28 0.95 0.12 5.03
CA ALA A 28 0.40 1.46 5.12
C ALA A 28 1.22 2.45 4.27
N ALA A 29 2.55 2.42 4.37
CA ALA A 29 3.44 3.21 3.53
C ALA A 29 3.22 2.91 2.03
N PHE A 30 3.12 1.64 1.66
CA PHE A 30 2.85 1.23 0.27
C PHE A 30 1.53 1.80 -0.27
N LEU A 31 0.44 1.69 0.50
CA LEU A 31 -0.88 2.20 0.11
C LEU A 31 -0.87 3.73 0.01
N LEU A 32 -0.28 4.43 0.99
CA LEU A 32 -0.15 5.90 0.96
C LEU A 32 0.65 6.37 -0.25
N ASN A 33 1.79 5.72 -0.56
CA ASN A 33 2.58 6.02 -1.75
C ASN A 33 1.79 5.80 -3.05
N LEU A 34 0.91 4.79 -3.09
CA LEU A 34 0.05 4.55 -4.25
C LEU A 34 -1.01 5.65 -4.41
N VAL A 35 -1.66 6.07 -3.32
CA VAL A 35 -2.65 7.17 -3.32
C VAL A 35 -2.00 8.48 -3.77
N GLN A 36 -0.82 8.83 -3.21
CA GLN A 36 -0.14 10.09 -3.53
C GLN A 36 0.20 10.19 -5.03
N ARG A 37 0.67 9.10 -5.64
CA ARG A 37 0.98 9.07 -7.08
C ARG A 37 -0.25 9.20 -7.97
N LEU A 38 -1.40 8.68 -7.54
CA LEU A 38 -2.66 8.84 -8.26
C LEU A 38 -3.24 10.26 -8.07
N HIS A 39 -3.04 10.85 -6.90
CA HIS A 39 -3.50 12.21 -6.58
C HIS A 39 -2.75 13.29 -7.38
N ALA A 40 -1.47 13.09 -7.69
CA ALA A 40 -0.71 13.98 -8.58
C ALA A 40 -1.36 14.15 -9.98
N ARG A 41 -2.35 13.33 -10.33
CA ARG A 41 -3.11 13.39 -11.59
C ARG A 41 -4.58 13.80 -11.44
N GLY A 42 -5.01 14.26 -10.26
CA GLY A 42 -6.36 14.82 -10.06
C GLY A 42 -7.50 13.81 -9.81
N PHE A 43 -7.19 12.55 -9.44
CA PHE A 43 -8.21 11.53 -9.15
C PHE A 43 -8.79 11.60 -7.73
N SER A 44 -10.04 11.15 -7.57
CA SER A 44 -10.75 11.03 -6.29
C SER A 44 -9.91 10.27 -5.25
N LYS A 45 -9.74 10.91 -4.09
CA LYS A 45 -8.67 10.72 -3.09
C LYS A 45 -8.62 9.36 -2.39
N SER A 46 -9.47 8.41 -2.74
CA SER A 46 -9.79 7.30 -1.84
C SER A 46 -9.90 5.93 -2.51
N GLU A 47 -9.71 5.77 -3.82
CA GLU A 47 -9.84 4.46 -4.47
C GLU A 47 -8.62 4.09 -5.32
N LEU A 48 -8.19 2.84 -5.18
CA LEU A 48 -6.97 2.28 -5.74
C LEU A 48 -7.32 0.98 -6.46
N VAL A 49 -6.84 0.80 -7.69
CA VAL A 49 -6.91 -0.51 -8.36
C VAL A 49 -5.57 -1.21 -8.22
N LEU A 50 -5.48 -2.18 -7.31
CA LEU A 50 -4.30 -3.04 -7.16
C LEU A 50 -4.24 -4.04 -8.31
N ARG A 51 -3.38 -3.74 -9.29
CA ARG A 51 -3.09 -4.66 -10.41
C ARG A 51 -2.07 -5.74 -10.06
N MET A 52 -1.42 -5.62 -8.90
CA MET A 52 -0.45 -6.57 -8.38
C MET A 52 -1.14 -7.66 -7.55
N THR A 53 -0.63 -8.88 -7.62
CA THR A 53 -1.03 -9.97 -6.72
C THR A 53 -0.48 -9.75 -5.31
N ARG A 54 -1.00 -10.48 -4.33
CA ARG A 54 -0.45 -10.46 -2.96
C ARG A 54 1.00 -10.94 -2.91
N GLU A 55 1.37 -11.86 -3.79
CA GLU A 55 2.75 -12.35 -3.94
C GLU A 55 3.68 -11.26 -4.48
N GLU A 56 3.27 -10.54 -5.52
CA GLU A 56 4.04 -9.41 -6.06
C GLU A 56 4.22 -8.31 -5.01
N ILE A 57 3.15 -7.99 -4.26
CA ILE A 57 3.22 -7.02 -3.15
C ILE A 57 4.15 -7.53 -2.04
N GLY A 58 4.09 -8.82 -1.71
CA GLY A 58 4.95 -9.43 -0.71
C GLY A 58 6.43 -9.38 -1.11
N SER A 59 6.73 -9.78 -2.35
CA SER A 59 8.09 -9.70 -2.91
C SER A 59 8.62 -8.27 -2.89
N TYR A 60 7.78 -7.28 -3.24
CA TYR A 60 8.14 -5.88 -3.21
C TYR A 60 8.42 -5.35 -1.79
N LEU A 61 7.61 -5.76 -0.80
CA LEU A 61 7.72 -5.29 0.58
C LEU A 61 8.64 -6.15 1.45
N GLY A 62 9.26 -7.20 0.90
CA GLY A 62 10.03 -8.18 1.67
C GLY A 62 9.19 -8.93 2.70
N MET A 63 7.92 -9.22 2.36
CA MET A 63 6.95 -9.91 3.22
C MET A 63 6.43 -11.17 2.54
N LYS A 64 6.07 -12.19 3.34
CA LYS A 64 5.33 -13.35 2.81
C LYS A 64 3.94 -12.92 2.33
N LEU A 65 3.42 -13.55 1.29
CA LEU A 65 2.07 -13.29 0.77
C LEU A 65 1.00 -13.43 1.87
N GLU A 66 1.18 -14.40 2.79
CA GLU A 66 0.26 -14.63 3.90
C GLU A 66 0.23 -13.45 4.87
N THR A 67 1.40 -12.84 5.12
CA THR A 67 1.53 -11.64 5.95
C THR A 67 0.84 -10.47 5.27
N VAL A 68 1.06 -10.28 3.97
CA VAL A 68 0.33 -9.25 3.18
C VAL A 68 -1.18 -9.46 3.32
N SER A 69 -1.66 -10.69 3.10
CA SER A 69 -3.08 -11.03 3.20
C SER A 69 -3.65 -10.73 4.57
N ARG A 70 -2.99 -11.17 5.65
CA ARG A 70 -3.39 -10.90 7.04
C ARG A 70 -3.44 -9.41 7.34
N THR A 71 -2.46 -8.63 6.89
CA THR A 71 -2.45 -7.18 7.10
C THR A 71 -3.59 -6.48 6.33
N PHE A 72 -3.90 -6.92 5.11
CA PHE A 72 -5.06 -6.41 4.36
C PHE A 72 -6.38 -6.73 5.07
N SER A 73 -6.55 -7.96 5.56
CA SER A 73 -7.72 -8.34 6.36
C SER A 73 -7.83 -7.45 7.60
N LYS A 74 -6.76 -7.34 8.38
CA LYS A 74 -6.72 -6.49 9.58
C LYS A 74 -7.15 -5.05 9.29
N PHE A 75 -6.58 -4.41 8.26
CA PHE A 75 -6.98 -3.05 7.89
C PHE A 75 -8.44 -2.95 7.43
N SER A 76 -8.97 -4.03 6.83
CA SER A 76 -10.38 -4.09 6.46
C SER A 76 -11.30 -4.23 7.68
N ASP A 77 -10.93 -5.08 8.64
CA ASP A 77 -11.65 -5.31 9.89
C ASP A 77 -11.63 -4.04 10.78
N GLU A 78 -10.53 -3.30 10.78
CA GLU A 78 -10.38 -2.02 11.49
C GLU A 78 -11.07 -0.84 10.77
N GLY A 79 -11.71 -1.08 9.61
CA GLY A 79 -12.38 -0.03 8.84
C GLY A 79 -11.42 1.02 8.27
N ILE A 80 -10.13 0.69 8.14
CA ILE A 80 -9.10 1.57 7.57
C ILE A 80 -9.20 1.57 6.05
N ILE A 81 -9.47 0.38 5.48
CA ILE A 81 -9.66 0.17 4.05
C ILE A 81 -10.91 -0.69 3.78
N GLU A 82 -11.42 -0.62 2.57
CA GLU A 82 -12.35 -1.60 2.02
C GLU A 82 -11.67 -2.31 0.85
N VAL A 83 -11.73 -3.64 0.79
CA VAL A 83 -11.18 -4.42 -0.32
C VAL A 83 -12.31 -5.10 -1.09
N LYS A 84 -12.48 -4.74 -2.35
CA LYS A 84 -13.41 -5.37 -3.30
C LYS A 84 -12.64 -5.90 -4.49
N GLN A 85 -12.34 -7.21 -4.47
CA GLN A 85 -11.50 -7.87 -5.47
C GLN A 85 -10.11 -7.21 -5.59
N ARG A 86 -9.92 -6.39 -6.63
CA ARG A 86 -8.69 -5.61 -6.90
C ARG A 86 -8.83 -4.14 -6.52
N ASN A 87 -10.03 -3.68 -6.21
CA ASN A 87 -10.29 -2.33 -5.77
C ASN A 87 -10.06 -2.24 -4.27
N VAL A 88 -9.24 -1.28 -3.87
CA VAL A 88 -8.98 -0.93 -2.47
C VAL A 88 -9.41 0.49 -2.27
N LYS A 89 -10.39 0.70 -1.41
CA LYS A 89 -10.83 2.02 -1.00
C LYS A 89 -10.21 2.38 0.34
N ILE A 90 -9.55 3.51 0.43
CA ILE A 90 -9.06 4.06 1.70
C ILE A 90 -10.22 4.76 2.39
N LEU A 91 -10.67 4.19 3.51
CA LEU A 91 -11.75 4.74 4.32
C LEU A 91 -11.21 5.73 5.35
N ASN A 92 -10.04 5.43 5.94
CA ASN A 92 -9.39 6.27 6.94
C ASN A 92 -7.90 6.51 6.59
N PRO A 93 -7.58 7.58 5.84
CA PRO A 93 -6.20 7.88 5.48
C PRO A 93 -5.34 8.31 6.68
N ASP A 94 -5.93 8.89 7.72
CA ASP A 94 -5.18 9.34 8.91
C ASP A 94 -4.74 8.17 9.79
N ALA A 95 -5.52 7.09 9.84
CA ALA A 95 -5.08 5.83 10.45
C ALA A 95 -3.85 5.25 9.75
N LEU A 96 -3.84 5.24 8.41
CA LEU A 96 -2.65 4.82 7.65
C LEU A 96 -1.43 5.71 7.90
N LYS A 97 -1.62 7.04 8.01
CA LYS A 97 -0.53 7.96 8.37
C LYS A 97 -0.04 7.75 9.80
N THR A 98 -0.91 7.40 10.73
CA THR A 98 -0.49 7.10 12.11
C THR A 98 0.38 5.85 12.16
N LEU A 99 0.06 4.86 11.33
CA LEU A 99 0.88 3.66 11.13
C LEU A 99 2.18 3.93 10.34
N TYR A 100 2.25 5.06 9.64
CA TYR A 100 3.41 5.48 8.86
C TYR A 100 3.95 6.81 9.40
N ASP A 101 4.82 6.74 10.39
CA ASP A 101 5.52 7.93 10.88
C ASP A 101 6.91 8.04 10.22
N PRO A 102 7.11 8.98 9.25
CA PRO A 102 8.41 9.19 8.63
C PRO A 102 9.44 9.91 9.53
N GLN A 103 9.06 10.33 10.75
CA GLN A 103 9.90 11.04 11.71
C GLN A 103 10.47 10.11 12.81
N LYS A 104 10.12 8.82 12.80
CA LYS A 104 10.56 7.83 13.79
C LYS A 104 11.92 7.20 13.48
N LEU A 105 12.73 7.82 12.61
CA LEU A 105 14.09 7.40 12.28
C LEU A 105 15.13 8.31 12.93
#